data_AF-A0A4D4K095-F1
#
_entry.id   AF-A0A4D4K095-F1
#
_cell.length_a   1.000
_cell.length_b   1.000
_cell.length_c   1.000
_cell.angle_alpha   90.00
_cell.angle_beta   90.00
_cell.angle_gamma   90.00
#
_symmetry.space_group_name_H-M   'P 1'
#
loop_
_entity.id
_entity.type
_entity.pdbx_description
1 polymer ?
#
loop_
_entity_poly.entity_id
_entity_poly.type
_entity_poly.pdbx_seq_one_letter_code
_entity_poly.pdbx_strand_id
1 'polypeptide(L)'
;MTVVTAPEKTPTTPEAPRGARRTVHPLVFNLIALVLGVTIWALTAVAGLADIPGPLSVSSRARELLADGTLTQDALASLQRVLLGFALGTLVAVPVGFLMGWYPVARGLLEPYVQFFRTIPPLALIPW
;
A
#
# COMPACT_ATOMS: atom_id res chain seq x y z
N MET A 1 -54.88 18.15 -37.65
CA MET A 1 -54.64 16.71 -37.45
C MET A 1 -53.14 16.46 -37.52
N THR A 2 -52.47 16.34 -36.38
CA THR A 2 -51.18 15.64 -36.23
C THR A 2 -50.92 15.53 -34.74
N VAL A 3 -51.44 14.46 -34.15
CA VAL A 3 -51.16 14.07 -32.76
C VAL A 3 -49.71 13.57 -32.75
N VAL A 4 -48.84 14.26 -32.02
CA VAL A 4 -47.49 13.77 -31.71
C VAL A 4 -47.66 12.59 -30.77
N THR A 5 -47.45 11.39 -31.28
CA THR A 5 -47.44 10.15 -30.50
C THR A 5 -46.22 10.14 -29.59
N ALA A 6 -46.47 10.01 -28.28
CA ALA A 6 -45.44 9.82 -27.27
C ALA A 6 -44.64 8.52 -27.54
N PRO A 7 -43.34 8.46 -27.21
CA PRO A 7 -42.55 7.26 -27.41
C PRO A 7 -43.08 6.14 -26.50
N GLU A 8 -43.37 4.99 -27.13
CA GLU A 8 -43.82 3.77 -26.49
C GLU A 8 -42.76 3.31 -25.47
N LYS A 9 -43.12 3.27 -24.19
CA LYS A 9 -42.26 2.71 -23.15
C LYS A 9 -42.12 1.22 -23.41
N THR A 10 -40.94 0.79 -23.88
CA THR A 10 -40.56 -0.62 -23.99
C THR A 10 -40.83 -1.32 -22.66
N PRO A 11 -41.55 -2.46 -22.64
CA PRO A 11 -41.80 -3.18 -21.40
C PRO A 11 -40.45 -3.70 -20.87
N THR A 12 -39.99 -3.12 -19.77
CA THR A 12 -38.84 -3.63 -19.01
C THR A 12 -39.24 -4.99 -18.45
N THR A 13 -38.73 -6.07 -19.04
CA THR A 13 -38.80 -7.42 -18.49
C THR A 13 -38.37 -7.39 -17.02
N PRO A 14 -39.12 -7.98 -16.08
CA PRO A 14 -38.70 -8.09 -14.69
C PRO A 14 -37.38 -8.86 -14.62
N GLU A 15 -36.30 -8.18 -14.29
CA GLU A 15 -35.00 -8.78 -14.06
C GLU A 15 -35.11 -9.74 -12.85
N ALA A 16 -35.00 -11.04 -13.11
CA ALA A 16 -35.21 -12.10 -12.14
C ALA A 16 -34.27 -11.97 -10.92
N PRO A 17 -34.69 -12.43 -9.74
CA PRO A 17 -34.01 -12.14 -8.49
C PRO A 17 -32.60 -12.74 -8.44
N ARG A 18 -31.65 -11.87 -8.09
CA ARG A 18 -30.29 -12.09 -7.60
C ARG A 18 -30.08 -13.51 -7.05
N GLY A 19 -29.47 -14.37 -7.86
CA GLY A 19 -28.92 -15.64 -7.41
C GLY A 19 -27.85 -15.36 -6.35
N ALA A 20 -28.13 -15.78 -5.12
CA ALA A 20 -27.17 -15.83 -4.03
C ALA A 20 -25.95 -16.64 -4.51
N ARG A 21 -24.91 -15.94 -4.97
CA ARG A 21 -23.59 -16.52 -5.21
C ARG A 21 -23.21 -17.27 -3.95
N ARG A 22 -23.06 -18.59 -4.06
CA ARG A 22 -22.54 -19.49 -3.01
C ARG A 22 -21.27 -18.88 -2.43
N THR A 23 -21.42 -18.17 -1.32
CA THR A 23 -20.34 -17.62 -0.51
C THR A 23 -19.85 -18.73 0.40
N VAL A 24 -18.96 -19.61 -0.08
CA VAL A 24 -18.07 -20.42 0.77
C VAL A 24 -17.09 -21.24 -0.08
N HIS A 25 -15.92 -20.67 -0.38
CA HIS A 25 -14.62 -21.35 -0.24
C HIS A 25 -13.38 -20.42 -0.30
N PRO A 26 -13.46 -19.08 -0.09
CA PRO A 26 -12.29 -18.23 -0.30
C PRO A 26 -11.17 -18.55 0.69
N LEU A 27 -11.52 -18.95 1.92
CA LEU A 27 -10.55 -19.20 2.98
C LEU A 27 -9.72 -20.46 2.72
N VAL A 28 -10.35 -21.54 2.26
CA VAL A 28 -9.62 -22.78 1.92
C VAL A 28 -8.79 -22.58 0.66
N PHE A 29 -9.28 -21.84 -0.34
CA PHE A 29 -8.47 -21.48 -1.51
C PHE A 29 -7.23 -20.65 -1.10
N ASN A 30 -7.39 -19.69 -0.19
CA ASN A 30 -6.28 -18.89 0.34
C ASN A 30 -5.29 -19.73 1.14
N LEU A 31 -5.77 -20.69 1.96
CA LEU A 31 -4.89 -21.60 2.71
C LEU A 31 -4.11 -22.52 1.78
N ILE A 32 -4.76 -23.06 0.74
CA ILE A 32 -4.09 -23.87 -0.28
C ILE A 32 -3.01 -23.03 -0.97
N ALA A 33 -3.33 -21.80 -1.38
CA ALA A 33 -2.37 -20.90 -2.01
C ALA A 33 -1.19 -20.58 -1.09
N LEU A 34 -1.44 -20.33 0.20
CA LEU A 34 -0.41 -20.06 1.20
C LEU A 34 0.52 -21.27 1.38
N VAL A 35 -0.05 -22.46 1.59
CA VAL A 35 0.72 -23.70 1.77
C VAL A 35 1.54 -23.99 0.52
N LEU A 36 0.94 -23.85 -0.67
CA LEU A 36 1.64 -24.03 -1.94
C LEU A 36 2.81 -23.05 -2.06
N GLY A 37 2.60 -21.76 -1.76
CA GLY A 37 3.64 -20.74 -1.81
C GLY A 37 4.79 -21.01 -0.84
N VAL A 38 4.49 -21.35 0.42
CA VAL A 38 5.51 -21.70 1.42
C VAL A 38 6.25 -22.97 1.03
N THR A 39 5.55 -23.96 0.47
CA THR A 39 6.18 -25.21 0.00
C THR A 39 7.12 -24.94 -1.17
N ILE A 40 6.71 -24.14 -2.14
CA ILE A 40 7.57 -23.74 -3.27
C ILE A 40 8.81 -23.01 -2.74
N TRP A 41 8.65 -22.05 -1.82
CA TRP A 41 9.79 -21.35 -1.19
C TRP A 41 10.72 -22.31 -0.43
N ALA A 42 10.18 -23.24 0.35
CA ALA A 42 10.99 -24.22 1.06
C ALA A 42 11.77 -25.11 0.09
N LEU A 43 11.12 -25.56 -0.99
CA LEU A 43 11.76 -26.39 -2.02
C LEU A 43 12.85 -25.64 -2.77
N THR A 44 12.62 -24.38 -3.15
CA THR A 44 13.64 -23.59 -3.86
C THR A 44 14.85 -23.30 -2.98
N ALA A 45 14.65 -23.06 -1.68
CA ALA A 45 15.72 -22.86 -0.72
C ALA A 45 16.53 -24.14 -0.48
N VAL A 46 15.89 -25.29 -0.28
CA VAL A 46 16.59 -26.57 -0.01
C VAL A 46 17.29 -27.11 -1.25
N ALA A 47 16.68 -26.95 -2.44
CA ALA A 47 17.26 -27.40 -3.68
C ALA A 47 18.41 -26.52 -4.19
N GLY A 48 18.69 -25.38 -3.51
CA GLY A 48 19.78 -24.47 -3.88
C GLY A 48 19.57 -23.75 -5.20
N LEU A 49 18.32 -23.67 -5.69
CA LEU A 49 17.98 -22.97 -6.93
C LEU A 49 18.08 -21.45 -6.78
N ALA A 50 18.05 -20.94 -5.55
CA ALA A 50 18.23 -19.55 -5.20
C ALA A 50 19.04 -19.45 -3.90
N ASP A 51 19.93 -18.47 -3.79
CA ASP A 51 20.72 -18.19 -2.58
C ASP A 51 19.84 -17.48 -1.53
N ILE A 52 18.78 -18.17 -1.10
CA ILE A 52 17.78 -17.67 -0.16
C ILE A 52 17.65 -18.61 1.04
N PRO A 53 17.63 -18.08 2.27
CA PRO A 53 17.40 -18.90 3.45
C PRO A 53 15.98 -19.48 3.44
N GLY A 54 15.85 -20.73 3.89
CA GLY A 54 14.57 -21.42 3.97
C GLY A 54 13.63 -20.84 5.05
N PRO A 55 12.33 -21.13 4.99
CA PRO A 55 11.34 -20.60 5.93
C PRO A 55 11.65 -20.93 7.39
N LEU A 56 12.18 -22.13 7.65
CA LEU A 56 12.49 -22.56 9.01
C LEU A 56 13.67 -21.79 9.59
N SER A 57 14.75 -21.58 8.82
CA SER A 57 15.92 -20.84 9.27
C SER A 57 15.63 -19.35 9.45
N VAL A 58 14.78 -18.77 8.60
CA VAL A 58 14.27 -17.41 8.80
C VAL A 58 13.46 -17.32 10.11
N SER A 59 12.60 -18.29 10.38
CA SER A 59 11.78 -18.30 11.60
C SER A 59 12.59 -18.49 12.89
N SER A 60 13.63 -19.33 12.86
CA SER A 60 14.52 -19.53 14.02
C SER A 60 15.33 -18.26 14.26
N ARG A 61 15.91 -17.68 13.21
CA ARG A 61 16.71 -16.47 13.34
C ARG A 61 15.88 -15.27 13.80
N ALA A 62 14.64 -15.15 13.32
CA ALA A 62 13.71 -14.13 13.80
C ALA A 62 13.43 -14.26 15.31
N ARG A 63 13.24 -15.50 15.82
CA ARG A 63 13.03 -15.73 17.26
C ARG A 63 14.28 -15.40 18.09
N GLU A 64 15.46 -15.77 17.60
CA GLU A 64 16.72 -15.40 18.26
C GLU A 64 16.88 -13.87 18.34
N LEU A 65 16.68 -13.16 17.23
CA LEU A 65 16.78 -11.70 17.20
C LEU A 65 15.70 -11.00 18.04
N LEU A 66 14.53 -11.63 18.20
CA LEU A 66 13.49 -11.18 19.12
C LEU A 66 13.90 -11.41 20.58
N ALA A 67 14.46 -12.58 20.90
CA ALA A 67 14.89 -12.93 22.25
C ALA A 67 16.07 -12.07 22.73
N ASP A 68 17.03 -11.79 21.85
CA ASP A 68 18.19 -10.94 22.12
C ASP A 68 17.84 -9.44 22.08
N GLY A 69 16.60 -9.09 21.70
CA GLY A 69 16.09 -7.72 21.67
C GLY A 69 16.49 -6.90 20.43
N THR A 70 17.46 -7.34 19.64
CA THR A 70 17.94 -6.64 18.43
C THR A 70 16.80 -6.29 17.47
N LEU A 71 15.91 -7.24 17.18
CA LEU A 71 14.79 -7.00 16.25
C LEU A 71 13.88 -5.88 16.76
N THR A 72 13.59 -5.88 18.06
CA THR A 72 12.74 -4.86 18.68
C THR A 72 13.41 -3.49 18.70
N GLN A 73 14.72 -3.43 18.96
CA GLN A 73 15.49 -2.19 18.97
C GLN A 73 15.57 -1.58 17.57
N ASP A 74 15.87 -2.40 16.55
CA ASP A 74 15.94 -1.94 15.15
C ASP A 74 14.57 -1.50 14.64
N ALA A 75 13.52 -2.26 14.96
CA ALA A 75 12.14 -1.89 14.63
C ALA A 75 11.76 -0.55 15.26
N LEU A 76 12.04 -0.37 16.56
CA LEU A 76 11.73 0.87 17.26
C LEU A 76 12.55 2.06 16.74
N ALA A 77 13.84 1.85 16.46
CA ALA A 77 14.70 2.87 15.88
C ALA A 77 14.19 3.31 14.49
N SER A 78 13.77 2.35 13.66
CA SER A 78 13.17 2.66 12.35
C SER A 78 11.86 3.44 12.49
N LEU A 79 11.00 3.02 13.42
CA LEU A 79 9.71 3.66 13.69
C LEU A 79 9.91 5.08 14.22
N GLN A 80 10.84 5.27 15.16
CA GLN A 80 11.19 6.58 15.70
C GLN A 80 11.64 7.54 14.60
N ARG A 81 12.49 7.10 13.66
CA ARG A 81 12.93 7.92 12.53
C ARG A 81 11.76 8.36 11.65
N VAL A 82 10.85 7.43 11.33
CA VAL A 82 9.65 7.74 10.54
C VAL A 82 8.75 8.73 11.26
N LEU A 83 8.47 8.51 12.55
CA LEU A 83 7.61 9.38 13.34
C LEU A 83 8.20 10.78 13.53
N LEU A 84 9.51 10.89 13.77
CA LEU A 84 10.18 12.19 13.86
C LEU A 84 10.16 12.93 12.53
N GLY A 85 10.48 12.25 11.42
CA GLY A 85 10.42 12.84 10.09
C GLY A 85 9.01 13.31 9.72
N PHE A 86 7.99 12.50 10.02
CA PHE A 86 6.59 12.85 9.83
C PHE A 86 6.18 14.04 10.70
N ALA A 87 6.47 14.02 12.01
CA ALA A 87 6.09 15.09 12.93
C ALA A 87 6.70 16.44 12.54
N LEU A 88 8.02 16.45 12.26
CA LEU A 88 8.72 17.67 11.81
C LEU A 88 8.22 18.13 10.44
N GLY A 89 8.02 17.19 9.51
CA GLY A 89 7.48 17.47 8.18
C GLY A 89 6.09 18.09 8.24
N THR A 90 5.16 17.49 9.01
CA THR A 90 3.81 18.00 9.20
C THR A 90 3.80 19.35 9.91
N LEU A 91 4.65 19.54 10.93
CA LEU A 91 4.76 20.80 11.66
C LEU A 91 5.10 21.99 10.73
N VAL A 92 5.90 21.76 9.69
CA VAL A 92 6.27 22.78 8.70
C VAL A 92 5.28 22.82 7.53
N ALA A 93 4.90 21.66 7.00
CA ALA A 93 4.05 21.55 5.80
C ALA A 93 2.63 22.05 6.03
N VAL A 94 2.06 21.88 7.22
CA VAL A 94 0.69 22.36 7.52
C VAL A 94 0.61 23.89 7.49
N PRO A 95 1.45 24.65 8.23
CA PRO A 95 1.48 26.10 8.12
C PRO A 95 1.76 26.60 6.70
N VAL A 96 2.72 25.98 6.00
CA VAL A 96 3.07 26.34 4.62
C VAL A 96 1.90 26.12 3.67
N GLY A 97 1.27 24.95 3.73
CA GLY A 97 0.10 24.61 2.92
C GLY A 97 -1.08 25.54 3.20
N PHE A 98 -1.29 25.88 4.48
CA PHE A 98 -2.31 26.85 4.88
C PHE A 98 -2.03 28.25 4.32
N LEU A 99 -0.77 28.72 4.37
CA LEU A 99 -0.36 30.01 3.82
C LEU A 99 -0.54 30.06 2.29
N MET A 100 -0.17 28.98 1.58
CA MET A 100 -0.41 28.84 0.14
C MET A 100 -1.90 28.78 -0.22
N GLY A 101 -2.75 28.27 0.67
CA GLY A 101 -4.19 28.23 0.48
C GLY A 101 -4.87 29.59 0.66
N TRP A 102 -4.39 30.41 1.60
CA TRP A 102 -5.01 31.70 1.91
C TRP A 102 -4.49 32.86 1.06
N TYR A 103 -3.20 32.84 0.67
CA TYR A 103 -2.56 33.95 -0.03
C TYR A 103 -2.06 33.55 -1.43
N PRO A 104 -2.57 34.18 -2.52
CA PRO A 104 -2.14 33.89 -3.89
C PRO A 104 -0.64 34.14 -4.12
N VAL A 105 -0.06 35.14 -3.44
CA VAL A 105 1.36 35.48 -3.52
C VAL A 105 2.23 34.37 -2.92
N ALA A 106 1.87 33.87 -1.73
CA ALA A 106 2.61 32.79 -1.09
C ALA A 106 2.57 31.51 -1.94
N ARG A 107 1.43 31.22 -2.55
CA ARG A 107 1.30 30.13 -3.52
C ARG A 107 2.26 30.30 -4.70
N GLY A 108 2.25 31.47 -5.34
CA GLY A 108 3.12 31.75 -6.49
C GLY A 108 4.61 31.60 -6.18
N LEU A 109 5.04 31.98 -4.98
CA LEU A 109 6.44 31.83 -4.56
C LEU A 109 6.82 30.39 -4.21
N LEU A 110 5.97 29.66 -3.50
CA LEU A 110 6.32 28.35 -2.92
C LEU A 110 6.04 27.17 -3.86
N GLU A 111 5.06 27.31 -4.76
CA GLU A 111 4.65 26.25 -5.71
C GLU A 111 5.83 25.68 -6.53
N PRO A 112 6.75 26.48 -7.11
CA PRO A 112 7.88 25.94 -7.88
C PRO A 112 8.79 25.04 -7.03
N TYR A 113 9.07 25.43 -5.78
CA TYR A 113 9.91 24.66 -4.87
C TYR A 113 9.23 23.35 -4.47
N VAL A 114 7.93 23.40 -4.15
CA VAL A 114 7.15 22.19 -3.83
C VAL A 114 7.15 21.23 -5.02
N GLN A 115 6.95 21.71 -6.24
CA GLN A 115 6.98 20.88 -7.45
C GLN A 115 8.37 20.29 -7.73
N PHE A 116 9.44 21.04 -7.49
CA PHE A 116 10.81 20.56 -7.61
C PHE A 116 11.07 19.36 -6.69
N PHE A 117 10.79 19.49 -5.39
CA PHE A 117 10.97 18.39 -4.43
C PHE A 117 10.04 17.21 -4.70
N ARG A 118 8.83 17.45 -5.25
CA ARG A 118 7.90 16.37 -5.62
C ARG A 118 8.40 15.51 -6.78
N THR A 119 9.21 16.09 -7.66
CA THR A 119 9.66 15.44 -8.90
C THR A 119 10.97 14.67 -8.73
N ILE A 120 11.79 15.04 -7.73
CA ILE A 120 13.09 14.41 -7.49
C ILE A 120 12.89 13.08 -6.73
N PRO A 121 13.37 11.95 -7.28
CA PRO A 121 13.36 10.69 -6.55
C PRO A 121 14.24 10.79 -5.30
N PRO A 122 13.81 10.29 -4.12
CA PRO A 122 14.64 10.31 -2.92
C PRO A 122 16.02 9.65 -3.11
N LEU A 123 16.11 8.66 -4.00
CA LEU A 123 17.37 7.96 -4.33
C LEU A 123 18.42 8.88 -4.96
N ALA A 124 18.02 9.96 -5.65
CA ALA A 124 18.94 10.89 -6.28
C ALA A 124 19.63 11.85 -5.29
N LEU A 125 19.16 11.91 -4.05
CA LEU A 125 19.69 12.80 -3.01
C LEU A 125 20.82 12.16 -2.20
N ILE A 126 21.10 10.86 -2.38
CA ILE A 126 22.13 10.13 -1.65
C ILE A 126 23.47 10.30 -2.39
N PRO A 127 24.52 10.88 -1.76
CA PRO A 127 25.86 10.92 -2.35
C PRO A 127 26.46 9.51 -2.29
N TRP A 128 26.73 8.95 -3.47
CA TRP A 128 27.43 7.68 -3.64
C TRP A 128 28.95 7.85 -3.53
#